data_AF-A0ABD5RM06-F1
#
_entry.id   AF-A0ABD5RM06-F1
#
_cell.length_a   1.000
_cell.length_b   1.000
_cell.length_c   1.000
_cell.angle_alpha   90.00
_cell.angle_beta   90.00
_cell.angle_gamma   90.00
#
_symmetry.space_group_name_H-M   'P 1'
#
loop_
_entity.id
_entity.type
_entity.pdbx_description
1 polymer ?
#
loop_
_entity_poly.entity_id
_entity_poly.type
_entity_poly.pdbx_seq_one_letter_code
_entity_poly.pdbx_strand_id
1 'polypeptide(L)'
;MTTHPLDRLSTTARILKRAQYEAFAFSLLADGDVLVRNESYANPSDHEYRVRVRDGLPVACPCPADERYEHACKHRVALAVRRPVLDTARAARAVTDADRAAAGLLSRRSTR
;
A
#
# COMPACT_ATOMS: atom_id res chain seq x y z
N MET A 1 10.54 0.71 21.05
CA MET A 1 9.25 0.17 20.57
C MET A 1 9.16 0.42 19.08
N THR A 2 8.91 -0.60 18.27
CA THR A 2 8.67 -0.41 16.84
C THR A 2 7.27 0.20 16.65
N THR A 3 7.20 1.41 16.11
CA THR A 3 5.93 2.10 15.81
C THR A 3 5.10 1.25 14.86
N HIS A 4 3.84 0.98 15.20
CA HIS A 4 2.96 0.22 14.33
C HIS A 4 2.55 1.13 13.15
N PRO A 5 2.51 0.64 11.88
CA PRO A 5 2.09 1.46 10.75
C PRO A 5 0.73 2.12 10.92
N LEU A 6 -0.17 1.48 11.67
CA LEU A 6 -1.48 2.03 12.03
C LEU A 6 -1.40 3.30 12.88
N ASP A 7 -0.40 3.44 13.76
CA ASP A 7 -0.24 4.62 14.62
C ASP A 7 0.10 5.88 13.79
N ARG A 8 0.52 5.67 12.53
CA ARG A 8 0.87 6.72 11.56
C ARG A 8 -0.25 7.02 10.57
N LEU A 9 -1.41 6.36 10.68
CA LEU A 9 -2.58 6.61 9.85
C LEU A 9 -3.68 7.28 10.66
N SER A 10 -4.28 8.33 10.10
CA SER A 10 -5.53 8.88 10.62
C SER A 10 -6.65 7.86 10.37
N THR A 11 -7.25 7.30 11.42
CA THR A 11 -8.29 6.27 11.31
C THR A 11 -9.45 6.54 12.26
N THR A 12 -10.58 5.89 12.01
CA THR A 12 -11.73 5.86 12.93
C THR A 12 -12.02 4.43 13.34
N ALA A 13 -12.69 4.23 14.47
CA ALA A 13 -13.10 2.89 14.93
C ALA A 13 -13.92 2.14 13.88
N ARG A 14 -14.76 2.84 13.10
CA ARG A 14 -15.53 2.27 12.00
C ARG A 14 -14.62 1.75 10.88
N ILE A 15 -13.63 2.53 10.46
CA ILE A 15 -12.69 2.13 9.40
C ILE A 15 -11.85 0.94 9.87
N LEU A 16 -11.34 1.00 11.11
CA LEU A 16 -10.54 -0.07 11.68
C LEU A 16 -11.33 -1.39 11.78
N LYS A 17 -12.58 -1.34 12.25
CA LYS A 17 -13.47 -2.51 12.29
C LYS A 17 -13.62 -3.12 10.89
N ARG A 18 -13.96 -2.30 9.87
CA ARG A 18 -14.11 -2.76 8.49
C ARG A 18 -12.85 -3.37 7.91
N ALA A 19 -11.69 -2.75 8.17
CA ALA A 19 -10.39 -3.26 7.73
C ALA A 19 -10.06 -4.65 8.32
N GLN A 20 -10.60 -4.96 9.50
CA GLN A 20 -10.40 -6.25 10.17
C GLN A 20 -11.36 -7.33 9.67
N TYR A 21 -12.66 -7.05 9.57
CA TYR A 21 -13.65 -8.09 9.25
C TYR A 21 -13.97 -8.25 7.76
N GLU A 22 -13.79 -7.21 6.93
CA GLU A 22 -14.02 -7.37 5.49
C GLU A 22 -12.92 -8.23 4.87
N ALA A 23 -13.30 -9.01 3.86
CA ALA A 23 -12.41 -9.87 3.13
C ALA A 23 -11.58 -9.03 2.14
N PHE A 24 -10.26 -9.03 2.32
CA PHE A 24 -9.35 -8.34 1.41
C PHE A 24 -8.35 -9.34 0.83
N ALA A 25 -8.21 -9.32 -0.49
CA ALA A 25 -7.12 -9.97 -1.20
C ALA A 25 -6.05 -8.93 -1.54
N PHE A 26 -4.79 -9.37 -1.51
CA PHE A 26 -3.62 -8.53 -1.73
C PHE A 26 -2.76 -9.14 -2.83
N SER A 27 -2.35 -8.34 -3.80
CA SER A 27 -1.36 -8.72 -4.80
C SER A 27 -0.23 -7.71 -4.82
N LEU A 28 1.00 -8.20 -4.68
CA LEU A 28 2.19 -7.36 -4.71
C LEU A 28 2.51 -6.98 -6.16
N LEU A 29 2.74 -5.69 -6.42
CA LEU A 29 3.15 -5.19 -7.72
C LEU A 29 4.68 -5.03 -7.78
N ALA A 30 5.24 -5.08 -9.00
CA ALA A 30 6.68 -5.09 -9.24
C ALA A 30 7.41 -3.83 -8.73
N ASP A 31 6.70 -2.72 -8.53
CA ASP A 31 7.24 -1.46 -8.02
C ASP A 31 7.02 -1.23 -6.52
N GLY A 32 6.57 -2.27 -5.81
CA GLY A 32 6.35 -2.30 -4.37
C GLY A 32 5.03 -1.66 -3.91
N ASP A 33 4.16 -1.29 -4.84
CA ASP A 33 2.76 -0.98 -4.52
C ASP A 33 1.96 -2.29 -4.35
N VAL A 34 0.76 -2.18 -3.78
CA VAL A 34 -0.10 -3.34 -3.51
C VAL A 34 -1.46 -3.14 -4.14
N LEU A 35 -1.90 -4.09 -4.95
CA LEU A 35 -3.27 -4.18 -5.42
C LEU A 35 -4.13 -4.76 -4.29
N VAL A 36 -5.12 -3.99 -3.84
CA VAL A 36 -6.01 -4.37 -2.75
C VAL A 36 -7.41 -4.55 -3.31
N ARG A 37 -7.93 -5.77 -3.24
CA ARG A 37 -9.29 -6.10 -3.69
C ARG A 37 -10.16 -6.43 -2.49
N ASN A 38 -11.35 -5.84 -2.43
CA ASN A 38 -12.33 -6.16 -1.40
C ASN A 38 -13.30 -7.26 -1.89
N GLU A 39 -13.16 -8.45 -1.32
CA GLU A 39 -13.95 -9.63 -1.69
C GLU A 39 -15.29 -9.71 -0.93
N SER A 40 -15.61 -8.75 -0.06
CA SER A 40 -16.92 -8.69 0.60
C SER A 40 -18.04 -8.14 -0.29
N TYR A 41 -17.73 -7.66 -1.49
CA TYR A 41 -18.73 -7.19 -2.47
C TYR A 41 -19.12 -8.29 -3.46
N ALA A 42 -20.33 -8.20 -4.01
CA ALA A 42 -20.82 -9.13 -5.04
C ALA A 42 -19.96 -9.11 -6.32
N ASN A 43 -19.40 -7.94 -6.67
CA ASN A 43 -18.46 -7.76 -7.77
C ASN A 43 -17.11 -7.25 -7.22
N PRO A 44 -16.20 -8.14 -6.77
CA PRO A 44 -14.94 -7.72 -6.17
C PRO A 44 -14.03 -6.93 -7.11
N SER A 45 -14.10 -7.17 -8.43
CA SER A 45 -13.31 -6.47 -9.45
C SER A 45 -13.56 -4.96 -9.47
N ASP A 46 -14.77 -4.53 -9.13
CA ASP A 46 -15.14 -3.10 -9.08
C ASP A 46 -14.60 -2.42 -7.80
N HIS A 47 -14.06 -3.21 -6.89
CA HIS A 47 -13.52 -2.80 -5.59
C HIS A 47 -12.05 -3.20 -5.44
N GLU A 48 -11.30 -3.07 -6.53
CA GLU A 48 -9.87 -3.31 -6.61
C GLU A 48 -9.11 -2.00 -6.85
N TYR A 49 -8.15 -1.69 -5.97
CA TYR A 49 -7.41 -0.44 -6.02
C TYR A 49 -5.93 -0.66 -5.75
N ARG A 50 -5.08 -0.01 -6.56
CA ARG A 50 -3.63 0.05 -6.33
C ARG A 50 -3.32 1.03 -5.19
N VAL A 51 -2.94 0.50 -4.04
CA VAL A 51 -2.49 1.28 -2.88
C VAL A 51 -1.00 1.56 -3.01
N ARG A 52 -0.64 2.85 -2.95
CA ARG A 52 0.75 3.29 -2.99
C ARG A 52 1.42 3.10 -1.64
N VAL A 53 2.58 2.45 -1.63
CA VAL A 53 3.37 2.22 -0.41
C VAL A 53 4.66 3.03 -0.44
N ARG A 54 4.96 3.74 0.64
CA ARG A 54 6.19 4.50 0.84
C ARG A 54 6.69 4.31 2.27
N ASP A 55 7.96 3.95 2.41
CA ASP A 55 8.62 3.74 3.70
C ASP A 55 7.83 2.85 4.67
N GLY A 56 7.22 1.78 4.15
CA GLY A 56 6.39 0.86 4.92
C GLY A 56 5.06 1.46 5.39
N LEU A 57 4.54 2.49 4.71
CA LEU A 57 3.26 3.10 4.99
C LEU A 57 2.40 3.17 3.72
N PRO A 58 1.12 2.78 3.77
CA PRO A 58 0.19 3.01 2.66
C PRO A 58 -0.24 4.48 2.64
N VAL A 59 0.32 5.24 1.69
CA VAL A 59 0.21 6.70 1.64
C VAL A 59 -0.93 7.22 0.78
N ALA A 60 -1.39 6.45 -0.20
CA ALA A 60 -2.48 6.86 -1.10
C ALA A 60 -3.24 5.66 -1.67
N CYS A 61 -4.52 5.84 -1.96
CA CYS A 61 -5.37 4.86 -2.61
C CYS A 61 -6.35 5.58 -3.55
N PRO A 62 -6.52 5.17 -4.82
CA PRO A 62 -7.42 5.82 -5.77
C PRO A 62 -8.91 5.50 -5.53
N CYS A 63 -9.28 5.01 -4.34
CA CYS A 63 -10.67 4.69 -4.05
C CYS A 63 -11.45 5.96 -3.67
N PRO A 64 -12.77 6.01 -3.93
CA PRO A 64 -13.59 7.20 -3.65
C PRO A 64 -13.56 7.68 -2.19
N ALA A 65 -13.22 6.81 -1.24
CA ALA A 65 -13.13 7.19 0.17
C ALA A 65 -11.85 7.95 0.50
N ASP A 66 -10.72 7.64 -0.15
CA ASP A 66 -9.45 8.36 0.09
C ASP A 66 -9.47 9.76 -0.55
N GLU A 67 -10.26 9.94 -1.61
CA GLU A 67 -10.45 11.24 -2.28
C GLU A 67 -11.37 12.18 -1.49
N ARG A 68 -12.39 11.64 -0.82
CA ARG A 68 -13.47 12.42 -0.19
C ARG A 68 -13.24 12.71 1.28
N TYR A 69 -12.44 11.89 1.97
CA TYR A 69 -12.28 11.97 3.42
C TYR A 69 -10.82 12.11 3.81
N GLU A 70 -10.57 12.83 4.90
CA GLU A 70 -9.20 13.06 5.41
C GLU A 70 -8.58 11.79 6.05
N HIS A 71 -9.43 10.93 6.62
CA HIS A 71 -8.97 9.68 7.24
C HIS A 71 -8.56 8.65 6.19
N ALA A 72 -7.53 7.86 6.50
CA ALA A 72 -7.07 6.78 5.64
C ALA A 72 -8.23 5.82 5.31
N CYS A 73 -8.41 5.54 4.02
CA CYS A 73 -9.48 4.64 3.58
C CYS A 73 -9.27 3.21 4.12
N LYS A 74 -10.34 2.42 4.12
CA LYS A 74 -10.29 1.02 4.60
C LYS A 74 -9.24 0.16 3.91
N HIS A 75 -8.89 0.43 2.65
CA HIS A 75 -7.86 -0.32 1.90
C HIS A 75 -6.47 -0.07 2.47
N ARG A 76 -6.13 1.20 2.74
CA ARG A 76 -4.87 1.58 3.39
C ARG A 76 -4.78 0.99 4.80
N VAL A 77 -5.86 1.08 5.57
CA VAL A 77 -5.91 0.51 6.93
C VAL A 77 -5.82 -1.02 6.89
N ALA A 78 -6.50 -1.69 5.96
CA ALA A 78 -6.46 -3.14 5.81
C ALA A 78 -5.04 -3.64 5.51
N LEU A 79 -4.30 -2.93 4.67
CA LEU A 79 -2.90 -3.22 4.39
C LEU A 79 -2.01 -2.96 5.62
N ALA A 80 -2.22 -1.85 6.33
CA ALA A 80 -1.45 -1.51 7.54
C ALA A 80 -1.67 -2.47 8.72
N VAL A 81 -2.86 -3.09 8.84
CA VAL A 81 -3.12 -4.16 9.81
C VAL A 81 -2.31 -5.42 9.50
N ARG A 82 -2.09 -5.73 8.21
CA ARG A 82 -1.50 -7.00 7.73
C ARG A 82 0.00 -6.84 7.46
N ARG A 83 0.77 -6.67 8.53
CA ARG A 83 2.23 -6.40 8.49
C ARG A 83 3.03 -7.23 7.48
N PRO A 84 2.88 -8.57 7.38
CA PRO A 84 3.67 -9.36 6.44
C PRO A 84 3.52 -8.91 4.97
N VAL A 85 2.32 -8.48 4.58
CA VAL A 85 2.06 -7.96 3.22
C VAL A 85 2.77 -6.62 3.02
N LEU A 86 2.65 -5.72 4.00
CA LEU A 86 3.24 -4.39 3.95
C LEU A 86 4.78 -4.42 4.01
N ASP A 87 5.36 -5.31 4.82
CA ASP A 87 6.80 -5.50 4.93
C ASP A 87 7.39 -6.05 3.62
N THR A 88 6.69 -7.00 2.99
CA THR A 88 7.06 -7.52 1.67
C THR A 88 7.00 -6.41 0.61
N ALA A 89 5.95 -5.58 0.62
CA ALA A 89 5.81 -4.45 -0.28
C ALA A 89 6.96 -3.42 -0.11
N ARG A 90 7.32 -3.10 1.14
CA ARG A 90 8.47 -2.25 1.45
C ARG A 90 9.79 -2.83 0.92
N ALA A 91 10.02 -4.13 1.11
CA ALA A 91 11.22 -4.80 0.64
C ALA A 91 11.30 -4.78 -0.90
N ALA A 92 10.20 -5.08 -1.58
CA ALA A 92 10.12 -5.03 -3.05
C ALA A 92 10.44 -3.62 -3.59
N ARG A 93 9.85 -2.58 -3.00
CA ARG A 93 10.16 -1.18 -3.36
C ARG A 93 11.64 -0.86 -3.20
N ALA A 94 12.27 -1.28 -2.10
CA ALA A 94 13.69 -1.02 -1.85
C ALA A 94 14.58 -1.65 -2.93
N VAL A 95 14.25 -2.86 -3.38
CA VAL A 95 14.94 -3.52 -4.51
C VAL A 95 14.75 -2.71 -5.78
N THR A 96 13.52 -2.35 -6.14
CA THR A 96 13.25 -1.58 -7.37
C THR A 96 13.95 -0.23 -7.38
N ASP A 97 13.99 0.47 -6.24
CA ASP A 97 14.65 1.78 -6.15
C ASP A 97 16.18 1.65 -6.24
N ALA A 98 16.77 0.58 -5.68
CA ALA A 98 18.19 0.27 -5.85
C ALA A 98 18.54 -0.02 -7.33
N ASP A 99 17.72 -0.81 -8.03
CA ASP A 99 17.92 -1.10 -9.46
C ASP A 99 17.87 0.17 -10.31
N ARG A 100 16.89 1.06 -10.04
CA ARG A 100 16.79 2.36 -10.71
C ARG A 100 18.01 3.24 -10.45
N ALA A 101 18.50 3.28 -9.21
CA ALA A 101 19.69 4.04 -8.85
C ALA A 101 20.94 3.52 -9.57
N ALA A 102 21.10 2.19 -9.64
CA ALA A 102 22.20 1.54 -10.36
C ALA A 102 22.15 1.86 -11.87
N ALA A 103 20.98 1.74 -12.51
CA ALA A 103 20.79 2.08 -13.91
C ALA A 103 21.13 3.55 -14.22
N GLY A 104 20.71 4.48 -13.34
CA GLY A 104 21.04 5.90 -13.46
C GLY A 104 22.53 6.20 -13.34
N LEU A 105 23.25 5.49 -12.48
CA LEU A 105 24.71 5.61 -12.35
C LEU A 105 25.43 5.11 -13.60
N LEU A 106 24.98 4.00 -14.18
CA LEU A 106 25.55 3.43 -15.41
C LEU A 106 25.35 4.38 -16.60
N SER A 107 24.16 4.96 -16.76
CA SER A 107 23.87 5.93 -17.82
C SER A 107 24.80 7.16 -17.75
N ARG A 108 25.06 7.69 -16.54
CA ARG A 108 25.96 8.85 -16.33
C ARG A 108 27.44 8.55 -16.58
N ARG A 109 27.86 7.29 -16.46
CA ARG A 109 29.24 6.85 -16.74
C ARG A 109 29.49 6.67 -18.25
N SER A 110 28.45 6.37 -19.04
CA SER A 110 28.56 6.19 -20.49
C SER A 110 28.61 7.50 -21.29
N THR A 111 28.28 8.63 -20.66
CA THR A 111 28.30 9.97 -21.28
C THR A 111 29.57 10.77 -20.96
N ARG A 112 30.59 10.12 -20.39
CA ARG A 112 31.93 10.68 -20.14
C ARG A 112 32.96 9.82 -20.87
#